data_AF-A0A3D4Y8W8-F1
#
_entry.id   AF-A0A3D4Y8W8-F1
#
_cell.length_a   1.000
_cell.length_b   1.000
_cell.length_c   1.000
_cell.angle_alpha   90.00
_cell.angle_beta   90.00
_cell.angle_gamma   90.00
#
_symmetry.space_group_name_H-M   'P 1'
#
loop_
_entity.id
_entity.type
_entity.pdbx_description
1 polymer ?
#
loop_
_entity_poly.entity_id
_entity_poly.type
_entity_poly.pdbx_seq_one_letter_code
_entity_poly.pdbx_strand_id
1 'polypeptide(L)' 'FMAHGTADPILDISLAEMSLNILQQNHYQIEWHAYPMAHQVCAEELIAIGRWITNRYLSHPDT' A
#
# COMPACT_ATOMS: atom_id res chain seq x y z
N PHE A 1 -0.43 1.32 5.13
CA PHE A 1 -0.80 0.88 3.78
C PHE A 1 0.40 1.09 2.88
N MET A 2 0.70 0.13 2.03
CA MET A 2 1.72 0.22 1.01
C MET A 2 1.25 -0.62 -0.19
N ALA A 3 1.44 -0.10 -1.40
CA ALA A 3 1.03 -0.78 -2.63
C ALA A 3 2.10 -0.62 -3.71
N HIS A 4 2.18 -1.58 -4.64
CA HIS A 4 3.11 -1.52 -5.77
C HIS A 4 2.58 -2.25 -7.00
N GLY A 5 3.02 -1.81 -8.19
CA GLY A 5 2.76 -2.51 -9.45
C GLY A 5 3.76 -3.63 -9.69
N THR A 6 3.31 -4.88 -9.88
CA THR A 6 4.20 -6.02 -10.13
C THR A 6 4.86 -5.99 -11.51
N ALA A 7 4.38 -5.13 -12.41
CA ALA A 7 4.92 -4.93 -13.75
C ALA A 7 5.49 -3.51 -13.93
N ASP A 8 5.82 -2.83 -12.83
CA ASP A 8 6.46 -1.52 -12.83
C ASP A 8 7.87 -1.59 -13.46
N PRO A 9 8.08 -0.97 -14.63
CA PRO A 9 9.37 -1.02 -15.31
C PRO A 9 10.36 0.03 -14.78
N ILE A 10 9.93 0.93 -13.90
CA ILE A 10 10.74 2.04 -13.37
C ILE A 10 11.30 1.67 -12.00
N LEU A 11 10.46 1.11 -11.13
CA LEU A 11 10.84 0.62 -9.81
C LEU A 11 10.47 -0.86 -9.69
N ASP A 12 11.48 -1.72 -9.77
CA ASP A 12 11.31 -3.16 -9.60
C ASP A 12 10.67 -3.47 -8.24
N ILE A 13 9.76 -4.46 -8.22
CA ILE A 13 9.02 -4.84 -7.01
C ILE A 13 9.92 -5.25 -5.84
N SER A 14 11.12 -5.76 -6.11
CA SER A 14 12.09 -6.11 -5.06
C SER A 14 12.47 -4.92 -4.17
N LEU A 15 12.45 -3.68 -4.69
CA LEU A 15 12.68 -2.47 -3.91
C LEU A 15 11.52 -2.20 -2.95
N ALA A 16 10.28 -2.45 -3.39
CA ALA A 16 9.11 -2.32 -2.56
C ALA A 16 9.08 -3.40 -1.46
N GLU A 17 9.43 -4.65 -1.80
CA GLU A 17 9.57 -5.75 -0.84
C GLU A 17 10.66 -5.48 0.21
N MET A 18 11.80 -4.93 -0.21
CA MET A 18 12.87 -4.52 0.70
C MET A 18 12.40 -3.42 1.66
N SER A 19 11.73 -2.39 1.16
CA SER A 19 11.18 -1.32 1.99
C SER A 19 10.11 -1.84 2.96
N LEU A 20 9.21 -2.72 2.51
CA LEU A 20 8.21 -3.38 3.35
C LEU A 20 8.88 -4.15 4.50
N ASN A 21 9.92 -4.93 4.19
CA ASN A 21 10.66 -5.70 5.18
C ASN A 21 11.29 -4.78 6.24
N ILE A 22 11.95 -3.70 5.83
CA ILE A 22 12.54 -2.70 6.74
C ILE A 22 11.46 -2.10 7.65
N LEU A 23 10.29 -1.71 7.10
CA LEU A 23 9.19 -1.16 7.90
C LEU A 23 8.66 -2.16 8.93
N GLN A 24 8.48 -3.43 8.53
CA GLN A 24 8.03 -4.48 9.43
C GLN A 24 9.05 -4.80 10.53
N GLN A 25 10.35 -4.82 10.20
CA GLN A 25 11.43 -4.96 11.19
C GLN A 25 11.43 -3.83 12.22
N ASN A 26 11.01 -2.63 11.82
CA ASN A 26 10.83 -1.48 12.71
C ASN A 26 9.42 -1.42 13.34
N HIS A 27 8.70 -2.55 13.37
CA HIS A 27 7.40 -2.73 14.04
C HIS A 27 6.25 -1.85 13.51
N TYR A 28 6.36 -1.30 12.30
CA TYR A 28 5.23 -0.64 11.65
C TYR A 28 4.19 -1.67 11.21
N GLN A 29 2.93 -1.41 11.52
CA GLN A 29 1.81 -2.19 11.00
C GLN A 29 1.49 -1.75 9.58
N ILE A 30 1.87 -2.58 8.60
CA ILE A 30 1.69 -2.30 7.18
C ILE A 30 0.69 -3.29 6.57
N GLU A 31 -0.38 -2.75 5.99
CA GLU A 31 -1.24 -3.44 5.03
C GLU A 31 -0.60 -3.34 3.64
N TRP A 32 -0.18 -4.46 3.06
CA TRP A 32 0.55 -4.55 1.78
C TRP A 32 -0.35 -5.05 0.65
N HIS A 33 -0.26 -4.42 -0.52
CA HIS A 33 -0.99 -4.79 -1.72
C HIS A 33 -0.05 -4.79 -2.94
N ALA A 34 -0.29 -5.69 -3.88
CA ALA A 34 0.44 -5.71 -5.15
C ALA A 34 -0.53 -5.97 -6.30
N TYR A 35 -0.39 -5.22 -7.39
CA TYR A 35 -1.33 -5.24 -8.51
C TYR A 35 -0.60 -5.51 -9.83
N PRO A 36 -1.21 -6.25 -10.78
CA PRO A 36 -0.64 -6.48 -12.11
C PRO A 36 -0.73 -5.23 -12.98
N MET A 37 0.02 -4.20 -12.61
CA MET A 37 0.08 -2.88 -13.25
C MET A 37 1.53 -2.38 -13.31
N ALA A 38 1.78 -1.41 -14.19
CA ALA A 38 3.06 -0.73 -14.34
C ALA A 38 3.23 0.39 -13.27
N HIS A 39 4.08 1.39 -13.54
CA HIS A 39 4.26 2.58 -12.69
C HIS A 39 3.06 3.54 -12.79
N GLN A 40 1.91 3.13 -12.23
CA GLN A 40 0.63 3.83 -12.30
C GLN A 40 -0.31 3.34 -11.19
N VAL A 41 -1.52 3.91 -11.12
CA VAL A 41 -2.60 3.42 -10.27
C VAL A 41 -3.66 2.64 -11.06
N CYS A 42 -4.41 1.77 -10.38
CA CYS A 42 -5.59 1.09 -10.92
C CYS A 42 -6.85 1.33 -10.07
N ALA A 43 -8.02 0.91 -10.57
CA ALA A 43 -9.29 1.10 -9.87
C ALA A 43 -9.33 0.34 -8.53
N GLU A 44 -8.78 -0.88 -8.51
CA GLU A 44 -8.70 -1.74 -7.34
C GLU A 44 -7.85 -1.11 -6.24
N GLU A 45 -6.69 -0.54 -6.61
CA GLU A 45 -5.82 0.19 -5.68
C GLU A 45 -6.53 1.43 -5.10
N LEU A 46 -7.19 2.23 -5.95
CA LEU A 46 -7.94 3.41 -5.50
C LEU A 46 -9.03 3.04 -4.48
N ILE A 47 -9.74 1.93 -4.71
CA ILE A 47 -10.74 1.42 -3.77
C ILE A 47 -10.08 0.99 -2.45
N ALA A 48 -8.94 0.30 -2.50
CA ALA A 48 -8.21 -0.14 -1.32
C ALA A 48 -7.69 1.04 -0.49
N ILE A 49 -7.10 2.05 -1.14
CA ILE A 49 -6.68 3.31 -0.50
C ILE A 49 -7.88 4.00 0.16
N GLY A 50 -9.00 4.12 -0.55
CA GLY A 50 -10.23 4.71 -0.02
C GLY A 50 -10.68 4.02 1.26
N ARG A 51 -10.77 2.68 1.25
CA ARG A 51 -11.12 1.87 2.43
C ARG A 51 -10.14 2.08 3.58
N TRP A 52 -8.84 2.07 3.29
CA TRP A 52 -7.80 2.25 4.32
C TRP A 52 -7.91 3.61 5.01
N ILE A 53 -8.08 4.70 4.23
CA ILE A 53 -8.28 6.05 4.77
C ILE A 53 -9.57 6.09 5.59
N THR A 54 -10.68 5.63 5.04
CA THR A 54 -11.98 5.59 5.72
C THR A 54 -11.91 4.85 7.06
N ASN A 55 -11.31 3.65 7.11
CA ASN A 55 -11.19 2.88 8.35
C ASN A 55 -10.34 3.60 9.41
N ARG A 56 -9.32 4.35 8.98
CA ARG A 56 -8.41 5.06 9.87
C ARG A 56 -9.05 6.29 10.51
N TYR A 57 -10.02 6.93 9.85
CA TYR A 57 -10.62 8.17 10.33
C TYR A 57 -12.08 8.03 10.77
N LEU A 58 -12.86 7.05 10.27
CA LEU A 58 -14.23 6.82 10.73
C LEU A 58 -14.32 6.06 12.06
N SER A 59 -13.19 5.66 12.65
CA SER A 59 -13.11 5.06 13.99
C SER A 59 -12.96 6.08 15.13
N HIS A 60 -12.93 7.39 14.82
CA HIS A 60 -13.00 8.47 15.81
C HIS A 60 -14.29 9.26 15.59
N PRO A 61 -15.44 8.82 16.12
CA PRO A 61 -16.50 9.78 16.38
C PRO A 61 -15.93 10.78 17.39
N ASP A 62 -16.00 12.07 17.10
CA ASP A 62 -15.74 13.10 18.10
C ASP A 62 -16.53 12.75 19.39
N THR A 63 -15.80 12.33 20.42
CA THR A 63 -16.23 12.30 21.82
C THR A 63 -15.16 13.00 22.64
#